data_AF-A0A260RNR6-F1
#
_entry.id   AF-A0A260RNR6-F1
#
_cell.length_a   1.000
_cell.length_b   1.000
_cell.length_c   1.000
_cell.angle_alpha   90.00
_cell.angle_beta   90.00
_cell.angle_gamma   90.00
#
_symmetry.space_group_name_H-M   'P 1'
#
loop_
_entity.id
_entity.type
_entity.pdbx_description
1 polymer ?
#
loop_
_entity_poly.entity_id
_entity_poly.type
_entity_poly.pdbx_seq_one_letter_code
_entity_poly.pdbx_strand_id
1 'polypeptide(L)'
;MHRIKKLSLTCATVTIVAIALSGCGAEGPTAEPTPGSTVAVDAPTAAPAQASFEDNVLVTEDVTITITDVKTIQVGEDGNEYGDKPVIAFWYDTTNVSGKQTDPGTAWISRFEAYQDNDPNAENKLAVGSLPDAAFLDSQMNKIKVGGTVPNAIAYELSDTTTPVKLVATANLGQDEIGSMTFELQKVETTAEPVFESDPVAQKFTTALDSLGIEYTPPVRAEVGLSGARMRFDMAVNGYDAGINVFGDGEALAVWQEASDSFGGVHVALPDAYAVLTLNSSEGIADSARIAPMIAEAVGGTAHGA
;
A
#
# COMPACT_ATOMS: atom_id res chain seq x y z
N MET A 1 -44.40 -33.23 24.17
CA MET A 1 -44.60 -34.67 23.87
C MET A 1 -43.35 -35.20 23.21
N HIS A 2 -42.91 -36.39 23.67
CA HIS A 2 -41.67 -37.10 23.35
C HIS A 2 -41.44 -37.37 21.84
N ARG A 3 -40.18 -37.29 21.37
CA ARG A 3 -39.35 -38.49 21.19
C ARG A 3 -37.87 -38.19 20.95
N ILE A 4 -37.09 -38.90 21.76
CA ILE A 4 -35.63 -39.02 21.86
C ILE A 4 -35.06 -39.81 20.68
N LYS A 5 -33.86 -39.46 20.20
CA LYS A 5 -32.80 -40.44 19.87
C LYS A 5 -31.43 -39.86 20.23
N LYS A 6 -30.87 -40.35 21.34
CA LYS A 6 -29.45 -40.29 21.69
C LYS A 6 -28.71 -41.34 20.86
N LEU A 7 -27.52 -41.04 20.36
CA LEU A 7 -26.55 -42.06 19.98
C LEU A 7 -25.24 -41.77 20.70
N SER A 8 -24.97 -42.62 21.67
CA SER A 8 -23.74 -42.73 22.44
C SER A 8 -22.86 -43.74 21.72
N LEU A 9 -21.55 -43.47 21.57
CA LEU A 9 -20.59 -44.54 21.36
C LEU A 9 -19.35 -44.27 22.23
N THR A 10 -19.20 -45.15 23.21
CA THR A 10 -18.12 -45.25 24.18
C THR A 10 -17.46 -46.60 23.98
N CYS A 11 -16.13 -46.65 23.93
CA CYS A 11 -15.20 -47.76 24.29
C CYS A 11 -13.88 -47.58 23.50
N ALA A 12 -12.68 -47.79 24.01
CA ALA A 12 -12.22 -48.14 25.35
C ALA A 12 -10.67 -47.99 25.40
N THR A 13 -10.16 -47.69 26.60
CA THR A 13 -8.92 -48.18 27.25
C THR A 13 -7.57 -48.08 26.52
N VAL A 14 -6.64 -47.23 27.00
CA VAL A 14 -5.61 -47.49 28.03
C VAL A 14 -4.52 -48.48 27.58
N THR A 15 -3.30 -47.98 27.41
CA THR A 15 -2.08 -48.74 27.68
C THR A 15 -1.00 -47.79 28.21
N ILE A 16 -0.79 -47.85 29.53
CA ILE A 16 0.38 -47.32 30.23
C ILE A 16 1.50 -48.34 30.02
N VAL A 17 2.67 -47.90 29.54
CA VAL A 17 3.92 -48.64 29.66
C VAL A 17 4.92 -47.76 30.38
N ALA A 18 5.07 -48.01 31.67
CA ALA A 18 6.23 -47.59 32.45
C ALA A 18 7.25 -48.73 32.42
N ILE A 19 8.46 -48.46 31.92
CA ILE A 19 9.63 -49.33 32.10
C ILE A 19 10.64 -48.52 32.90
N ALA A 20 10.95 -49.01 34.10
CA ALA A 20 12.10 -48.60 34.90
C ALA A 20 13.14 -49.73 34.91
N LEU A 21 14.38 -49.37 35.32
CA LEU A 21 15.63 -50.14 35.42
C LEU A 21 16.38 -50.26 34.07
N SER A 22 17.68 -50.00 33.91
CA SER A 22 18.87 -50.03 34.79
C SER A 22 19.93 -49.11 34.15
N GLY A 23 20.72 -48.30 34.85
CA GLY A 23 21.94 -48.72 35.54
C GLY A 23 23.15 -48.81 34.59
N CYS A 24 24.05 -47.83 34.62
CA CYS A 24 25.52 -48.01 34.61
C CYS A 24 26.20 -46.65 34.78
N GLY A 25 26.85 -46.46 35.93
CA GLY A 25 27.92 -45.48 36.06
C GLY A 25 29.14 -45.95 35.28
N ALA A 26 29.86 -44.99 34.72
CA ALA A 26 31.25 -45.15 34.33
C ALA A 26 31.94 -43.82 34.62
N GLU A 27 32.68 -43.79 35.72
CA GLU A 27 33.76 -42.83 35.95
C GLU A 27 34.80 -43.03 34.83
N GLY A 28 35.02 -41.97 34.05
CA GLY A 28 36.17 -41.79 33.15
C GLY A 28 37.09 -40.71 33.70
N PRO A 29 38.40 -40.77 33.42
CA PRO A 29 39.45 -40.37 34.34
C PRO A 29 39.59 -38.84 34.49
N THR A 30 39.89 -38.44 35.73
CA THR A 30 40.41 -37.12 36.10
C THR A 30 41.70 -36.83 35.33
N ALA A 31 41.61 -35.91 34.36
CA ALA A 31 42.77 -35.19 33.86
C ALA A 31 42.93 -33.91 34.70
N GLU A 32 44.11 -33.70 35.26
CA GLU A 32 44.50 -32.45 35.93
C GLU A 32 44.40 -31.26 34.95
N PRO A 33 44.01 -30.05 35.40
CA PRO A 33 43.89 -28.91 34.52
C PRO A 33 45.27 -28.31 34.22
N THR A 34 45.59 -28.18 32.94
CA THR A 34 46.70 -27.36 32.45
C THR A 34 46.41 -25.88 32.72
N PRO A 35 47.31 -25.11 33.37
CA PRO A 35 47.14 -23.67 33.55
C PRO A 35 47.23 -22.97 32.20
N GLY A 36 46.16 -22.29 31.76
CA GLY A 36 46.21 -21.42 30.57
C GLY A 36 44.96 -21.36 29.69
N SER A 37 43.86 -22.05 30.02
CA SER A 37 42.61 -21.91 29.26
C SER A 37 41.82 -20.70 29.76
N THR A 38 41.72 -19.65 28.94
CA THR A 38 40.76 -18.57 29.14
C THR A 38 39.36 -19.14 29.00
N VAL A 39 38.70 -19.39 30.14
CA VAL A 39 37.26 -19.68 30.18
C VAL A 39 36.56 -18.41 29.73
N ALA A 40 35.94 -18.45 28.55
CA ALA A 40 34.97 -17.46 28.15
C ALA A 40 33.86 -17.49 29.20
N VAL A 41 33.79 -16.44 30.01
CA VAL A 41 32.68 -16.22 30.93
C VAL A 41 31.49 -15.89 30.02
N ASP A 42 30.57 -16.84 29.88
CA ASP A 42 29.24 -16.53 29.32
C ASP A 42 28.67 -15.40 30.17
N ALA A 43 28.54 -14.23 29.53
CA ALA A 43 27.78 -13.13 30.11
C ALA A 43 26.36 -13.66 30.39
N PRO A 44 25.70 -13.21 31.46
CA PRO A 44 24.33 -13.61 31.72
C PRO A 44 23.49 -13.18 30.51
N THR A 45 22.99 -14.14 29.73
CA THR A 45 21.93 -13.89 28.75
C THR A 45 20.79 -13.25 29.52
N ALA A 46 20.56 -11.95 29.27
CA ALA A 46 19.39 -11.26 29.79
C ALA A 46 18.16 -12.10 29.45
N ALA A 47 17.24 -12.25 30.41
CA ALA A 47 15.96 -12.89 30.14
C ALA A 47 15.35 -12.23 28.87
N PRO A 48 14.77 -13.02 27.94
CA PRO A 48 14.19 -12.46 26.73
C PRO A 48 13.19 -11.39 27.13
N ALA A 49 13.32 -10.20 26.53
CA ALA A 49 12.37 -9.12 26.76
C ALA A 49 10.97 -9.66 26.44
N GLN A 50 10.03 -9.46 27.37
CA GLN A 50 8.64 -9.79 27.13
C GLN A 50 8.17 -9.00 25.91
N ALA A 51 7.48 -9.65 24.97
CA ALA A 51 6.97 -8.97 23.79
C ALA A 51 5.99 -7.86 24.21
N SER A 52 6.10 -6.69 23.57
CA SER A 52 5.26 -5.52 23.84
C SER A 52 4.99 -4.74 22.57
N PHE A 53 3.85 -4.05 22.53
CA PHE A 53 3.54 -3.05 21.52
C PHE A 53 3.00 -1.80 22.21
N GLU A 54 3.86 -0.80 22.34
CA GLU A 54 3.58 0.46 23.03
C GLU A 54 4.42 1.59 22.42
N ASP A 55 3.95 2.83 22.53
CA ASP A 55 4.66 4.02 22.06
C ASP A 55 5.20 3.90 20.62
N ASN A 56 4.38 3.36 19.71
CA ASN A 56 4.72 3.12 18.29
C ASN A 56 5.84 2.11 18.06
N VAL A 57 6.21 1.32 19.06
CA VAL A 57 7.29 0.32 18.97
C VAL A 57 6.76 -1.06 19.35
N LEU A 58 6.85 -2.01 18.41
CA LEU A 58 6.70 -3.43 18.67
C LEU A 58 8.07 -4.02 18.97
N VAL A 59 8.20 -4.67 20.12
CA VAL A 59 9.37 -5.48 20.49
C VAL A 59 8.95 -6.93 20.59
N THR A 60 9.66 -7.81 19.89
CA THR A 60 9.51 -9.27 20.00
C THR A 60 10.89 -9.91 20.14
N GLU A 61 10.94 -11.23 20.31
CA GLU A 61 12.21 -11.97 20.30
C GLU A 61 12.92 -11.94 18.93
N ASP A 62 12.19 -11.66 17.83
CA ASP A 62 12.69 -11.78 16.46
C ASP A 62 12.90 -10.44 15.77
N VAL A 63 11.98 -9.50 15.99
CA VAL A 63 11.99 -8.20 15.34
C VAL A 63 11.64 -7.08 16.30
N THR A 64 12.18 -5.90 16.03
CA THR A 64 11.68 -4.62 16.51
C THR A 64 11.10 -3.86 15.32
N ILE A 65 9.86 -3.39 15.44
CA ILE A 65 9.22 -2.54 14.43
C ILE A 65 8.87 -1.20 15.07
N THR A 66 9.39 -0.12 14.51
CA THR A 66 9.13 1.25 14.99
C THR A 66 8.35 2.01 13.93
N ILE A 67 7.12 2.41 14.25
CA ILE A 67 6.32 3.29 13.39
C ILE A 67 6.89 4.70 13.50
N THR A 68 7.37 5.23 12.38
CA THR A 68 8.04 6.53 12.30
C THR A 68 7.12 7.64 11.82
N ASP A 69 6.12 7.31 11.00
CA ASP A 69 5.13 8.27 10.50
C ASP A 69 3.81 7.58 10.18
N VAL A 70 2.71 8.33 10.29
CA VAL A 70 1.35 7.86 9.99
C VAL A 70 0.59 8.95 9.26
N LYS A 71 -0.03 8.62 8.12
CA LYS A 71 -0.83 9.57 7.32
C LYS A 71 -2.13 8.95 6.85
N THR A 72 -3.16 9.78 6.76
CA THR A 72 -4.36 9.45 5.98
C THR A 72 -4.19 10.01 4.58
N ILE A 73 -4.27 9.16 3.55
CA ILE A 73 -4.06 9.54 2.15
C ILE A 73 -5.38 9.35 1.40
N GLN A 74 -5.88 10.42 0.77
CA GLN A 74 -7.10 10.37 -0.03
C GLN A 74 -6.87 9.68 -1.38
N VAL A 75 -7.95 9.26 -2.01
CA VAL A 75 -7.90 8.74 -3.38
C VAL A 75 -7.35 9.81 -4.33
N GLY A 76 -6.34 9.45 -5.11
CA GLY A 76 -5.70 10.34 -6.08
C GLY A 76 -4.52 11.14 -5.53
N GLU A 77 -4.29 11.14 -4.22
CA GLU A 77 -3.08 11.72 -3.63
C GLU A 77 -1.86 10.78 -3.78
N ASP A 78 -0.65 11.34 -3.66
CA ASP A 78 0.61 10.59 -3.69
C ASP A 78 0.60 9.47 -2.64
N GLY A 79 0.88 8.24 -3.06
CA GLY A 79 0.77 7.04 -2.23
C GLY A 79 -0.63 6.38 -2.16
N ASN A 80 -1.64 6.95 -2.83
CA ASN A 80 -2.95 6.33 -3.03
C ASN A 80 -3.60 6.78 -4.35
N GLU A 81 -2.79 6.89 -5.40
CA GLU A 81 -3.18 7.50 -6.66
C GLU A 81 -4.29 6.71 -7.35
N TYR A 82 -4.24 5.38 -7.21
CA TYR A 82 -5.12 4.44 -7.91
C TYR A 82 -6.05 3.65 -6.98
N GLY A 83 -6.13 4.01 -5.69
CA GLY A 83 -7.02 3.33 -4.75
C GLY A 83 -8.47 3.75 -4.94
N ASP A 84 -9.41 2.86 -4.63
CA ASP A 84 -10.84 3.17 -4.66
C ASP A 84 -11.33 3.83 -3.36
N LYS A 85 -10.51 3.79 -2.32
CA LYS A 85 -10.82 4.28 -0.97
C LYS A 85 -9.63 5.03 -0.39
N PRO A 86 -9.85 6.02 0.49
CA PRO A 86 -8.78 6.58 1.31
C PRO A 86 -8.07 5.47 2.09
N VAL A 87 -6.79 5.66 2.35
CA VAL A 87 -5.98 4.72 3.12
C VAL A 87 -5.38 5.39 4.36
N ILE A 88 -5.09 4.61 5.39
CA ILE A 88 -4.10 4.98 6.40
C ILE A 88 -2.78 4.31 6.06
N ALA A 89 -1.71 5.09 5.95
CA ALA A 89 -0.37 4.63 5.63
C ALA A 89 0.54 4.76 6.85
N PHE A 90 1.35 3.74 7.10
CA PHE A 90 2.35 3.65 8.16
C PHE A 90 3.72 3.54 7.53
N TRP A 91 4.62 4.46 7.85
CA TRP A 91 6.06 4.32 7.60
C TRP A 91 6.71 3.78 8.85
N TYR A 92 7.64 2.85 8.68
CA TYR A 92 8.25 2.15 9.81
C TYR A 92 9.66 1.64 9.51
N ASP A 93 10.43 1.48 10.56
CA ASP A 93 11.70 0.78 10.57
C ASP A 93 11.52 -0.65 11.09
N THR A 94 12.06 -1.63 10.38
CA THR A 94 12.14 -3.02 10.87
C THR A 94 13.57 -3.38 11.18
N THR A 95 13.83 -3.79 12.42
CA THR A 95 15.13 -4.31 12.87
C THR A 95 15.03 -5.81 13.12
N ASN A 96 15.91 -6.60 12.50
CA ASN A 96 16.02 -8.02 12.80
C ASN A 96 16.90 -8.23 14.03
N VAL A 97 16.30 -8.63 15.16
CA VAL A 97 17.03 -8.83 16.41
C VAL A 97 17.40 -10.29 16.67
N SER A 98 16.92 -11.22 15.83
CA SER A 98 17.26 -12.64 15.93
C SER A 98 18.01 -13.16 14.70
N GLY A 99 18.40 -14.44 14.74
CA GLY A 99 18.97 -15.14 13.59
C GLY A 99 17.94 -15.60 12.55
N LYS A 100 16.64 -15.39 12.80
CA LYS A 100 15.58 -15.81 11.88
C LYS A 100 15.59 -14.89 10.66
N GLN A 101 15.39 -15.48 9.48
CA GLN A 101 15.32 -14.70 8.24
C GLN A 101 14.02 -13.90 8.23
N THR A 102 14.10 -12.62 7.90
CA THR A 102 12.94 -11.72 7.75
C THR A 102 13.20 -10.63 6.71
N ASP A 103 12.15 -9.96 6.30
CA ASP A 103 12.10 -8.78 5.42
C ASP A 103 11.03 -7.82 5.98
N PRO A 104 11.07 -6.50 5.69
CA PRO A 104 10.21 -5.56 6.38
C PRO A 104 8.72 -5.77 6.07
N GLY A 105 8.35 -6.11 4.83
CA GLY A 105 6.96 -6.37 4.45
C GLY A 105 6.36 -7.57 5.16
N THR A 106 7.06 -8.71 5.13
CA THR A 106 6.62 -9.95 5.80
C THR A 106 6.61 -9.78 7.32
N ALA A 107 7.59 -9.07 7.88
CA ALA A 107 7.63 -8.76 9.31
C ALA A 107 6.38 -7.99 9.73
N TRP A 108 6.00 -6.93 9.01
CA TRP A 108 4.79 -6.19 9.33
C TRP A 108 3.52 -7.04 9.21
N ILE A 109 3.30 -7.68 8.06
CA ILE A 109 2.07 -8.45 7.79
C ILE A 109 1.89 -9.60 8.78
N SER A 110 2.98 -10.19 9.25
CA SER A 110 2.92 -11.29 10.22
C SER A 110 2.60 -10.86 11.66
N ARG A 111 2.74 -9.56 11.96
CA ARG A 111 2.61 -9.00 13.31
C ARG A 111 1.38 -8.14 13.49
N PHE A 112 0.93 -7.43 12.45
CA PHE A 112 -0.10 -6.42 12.60
C PHE A 112 -1.38 -6.72 11.82
N GLU A 113 -2.50 -6.41 12.46
CA GLU A 113 -3.82 -6.35 11.84
C GLU A 113 -4.45 -4.99 12.16
N ALA A 114 -5.13 -4.40 11.18
CA ALA A 114 -5.79 -3.11 11.33
C ALA A 114 -7.31 -3.28 11.27
N TYR A 115 -8.04 -2.55 12.12
CA TYR A 115 -9.49 -2.63 12.26
C TYR A 115 -10.11 -1.23 12.35
N GLN A 116 -11.33 -1.06 11.85
CA GLN A 116 -12.21 0.06 12.17
C GLN A 116 -13.47 -0.46 12.85
N ASP A 117 -13.71 -0.08 14.10
CA ASP A 117 -14.88 -0.51 14.86
C ASP A 117 -16.11 0.35 14.51
N ASN A 118 -16.64 0.16 13.31
CA ASN A 118 -17.77 0.94 12.77
C ASN A 118 -19.03 0.10 12.49
N ASP A 119 -18.99 -1.22 12.72
CA ASP A 119 -20.16 -2.10 12.67
C ASP A 119 -20.38 -2.72 14.06
N PRO A 120 -21.52 -2.44 14.73
CA PRO A 120 -21.80 -3.01 16.05
C PRO A 120 -21.98 -4.53 16.05
N ASN A 121 -22.06 -5.17 14.88
CA ASN A 121 -22.29 -6.61 14.73
C ASN A 121 -21.09 -7.37 14.16
N ALA A 122 -20.05 -6.68 13.66
CA ALA A 122 -18.94 -7.32 12.97
C ALA A 122 -17.61 -6.59 13.21
N GLU A 123 -16.55 -7.36 13.41
CA GLU A 123 -15.18 -6.83 13.38
C GLU A 123 -14.81 -6.51 11.92
N ASN A 124 -14.63 -5.23 11.63
CA ASN A 124 -14.26 -4.78 10.29
C ASN A 124 -12.73 -4.63 10.20
N LYS A 125 -12.11 -5.75 9.80
CA LYS A 125 -10.68 -5.82 9.49
C LYS A 125 -10.40 -5.14 8.15
N LEU A 126 -9.45 -4.22 8.14
CA LEU A 126 -9.06 -3.48 6.95
C LEU A 126 -8.18 -4.33 6.02
N ALA A 127 -8.39 -4.18 4.72
CA ALA A 127 -7.54 -4.78 3.69
C ALA A 127 -6.22 -4.01 3.58
N VAL A 128 -5.13 -4.70 3.29
CA VAL A 128 -3.87 -4.07 2.92
C VAL A 128 -4.02 -3.46 1.53
N GLY A 129 -3.72 -2.17 1.42
CA GLY A 129 -3.73 -1.43 0.16
C GLY A 129 -2.40 -1.52 -0.59
N SER A 130 -2.29 -0.72 -1.66
CA SER A 130 -1.04 -0.57 -2.41
C SER A 130 0.09 0.01 -1.55
N LEU A 131 1.34 -0.27 -1.92
CA LEU A 131 2.52 0.33 -1.26
C LEU A 131 2.42 1.86 -1.39
N PRO A 132 2.36 2.61 -0.27
CA PRO A 132 2.10 4.05 -0.32
C PRO A 132 3.34 4.88 -0.64
N ASP A 133 4.51 4.26 -0.81
CA ASP A 133 5.75 4.96 -1.10
C ASP A 133 6.63 4.12 -2.03
N ALA A 134 6.73 4.55 -3.28
CA ALA A 134 7.47 3.85 -4.33
C ALA A 134 8.98 3.73 -4.04
N ALA A 135 9.53 4.54 -3.12
CA ALA A 135 10.93 4.43 -2.71
C ALA A 135 11.27 3.05 -2.11
N PHE A 136 10.26 2.32 -1.60
CA PHE A 136 10.45 0.98 -1.02
C PHE A 136 10.10 -0.17 -1.96
N LEU A 137 9.76 0.10 -3.23
CA LEU A 137 9.30 -0.93 -4.18
C LEU A 137 10.30 -2.09 -4.31
N ASP A 138 11.58 -1.75 -4.44
CA ASP A 138 12.68 -2.72 -4.59
C ASP A 138 13.23 -3.24 -3.26
N SER A 139 12.91 -2.59 -2.13
CA SER A 139 13.50 -2.91 -0.82
C SER A 139 12.57 -3.63 0.15
N GLN A 140 11.25 -3.59 -0.07
CA GLN A 140 10.25 -4.14 0.85
C GLN A 140 10.38 -5.66 1.09
N MET A 141 11.01 -6.39 0.16
CA MET A 141 11.28 -7.84 0.27
C MET A 141 12.76 -8.17 0.51
N ASN A 142 13.60 -7.17 0.77
CA ASN A 142 15.01 -7.40 1.03
C ASN A 142 15.21 -8.05 2.39
N LYS A 143 16.02 -9.12 2.41
CA LYS A 143 16.37 -9.82 3.64
C LYS A 143 17.12 -8.89 4.59
N ILE A 144 16.63 -8.79 5.82
CA ILE A 144 17.27 -8.03 6.89
C ILE A 144 18.29 -8.93 7.60
N LYS A 145 19.56 -8.53 7.54
CA LYS A 145 20.64 -9.21 8.29
C LYS A 145 20.41 -9.01 9.79
N VAL A 146 20.90 -9.94 10.62
CA VAL A 146 20.88 -9.82 12.08
C VAL A 146 21.50 -8.49 12.53
N GLY A 147 20.77 -7.74 13.36
CA GLY A 147 21.13 -6.39 13.83
C GLY A 147 20.94 -5.27 12.80
N GLY A 148 20.51 -5.59 11.58
CA GLY A 148 20.22 -4.60 10.54
C GLY A 148 18.83 -4.00 10.70
N THR A 149 18.69 -2.74 10.28
CA THR A 149 17.42 -2.00 10.25
C THR A 149 17.13 -1.57 8.82
N VAL A 150 15.89 -1.77 8.35
CA VAL A 150 15.43 -1.40 7.01
C VAL A 150 14.09 -0.65 7.11
N PRO A 151 13.97 0.54 6.50
CA PRO A 151 12.71 1.28 6.43
C PRO A 151 11.77 0.68 5.38
N ASN A 152 10.46 0.82 5.61
CA ASN A 152 9.42 0.46 4.66
C ASN A 152 8.12 1.24 4.95
N ALA A 153 7.10 1.06 4.11
CA ALA A 153 5.76 1.57 4.36
C ALA A 153 4.68 0.53 4.03
N ILE A 154 3.48 0.72 4.58
CA ILE A 154 2.31 -0.11 4.27
C ILE A 154 1.03 0.70 4.47
N ALA A 155 0.02 0.44 3.63
CA ALA A 155 -1.27 1.10 3.70
C ALA A 155 -2.40 0.11 4.02
N TYR A 156 -3.44 0.60 4.69
CA TYR A 156 -4.69 -0.12 4.89
C TYR A 156 -5.86 0.70 4.33
N GLU A 157 -6.72 0.07 3.54
CA GLU A 157 -7.92 0.70 2.98
C GLU A 157 -8.93 1.02 4.09
N LEU A 158 -9.30 2.29 4.20
CA LEU A 158 -10.30 2.73 5.16
C LEU A 158 -11.70 2.37 4.67
N SER A 159 -12.52 1.86 5.58
CA SER A 159 -13.95 1.63 5.35
C SER A 159 -14.78 2.91 5.54
N ASP A 160 -14.31 3.84 6.36
CA ASP A 160 -14.82 5.21 6.47
C ASP A 160 -13.72 6.18 6.94
N THR A 161 -13.94 7.49 6.81
CA THR A 161 -12.95 8.54 7.10
C THR A 161 -13.09 9.19 8.47
N THR A 162 -13.88 8.60 9.37
CA THR A 162 -14.24 9.16 10.69
C THR A 162 -13.88 8.25 11.85
N THR A 163 -13.93 6.94 11.64
CA THR A 163 -13.64 5.91 12.64
C THR A 163 -12.12 5.75 12.77
N PRO A 164 -11.55 5.91 13.98
CA PRO A 164 -10.11 5.66 14.20
C PRO A 164 -9.72 4.22 13.84
N VAL A 165 -8.44 4.03 13.52
CA VAL A 165 -7.91 2.71 13.18
C VAL A 165 -7.27 2.09 14.41
N LYS A 166 -7.76 0.92 14.83
CA LYS A 166 -7.12 0.09 15.84
C LYS A 166 -6.11 -0.83 15.17
N LEU A 167 -4.83 -0.63 15.46
CA LEU A 167 -3.74 -1.50 15.03
C LEU A 167 -3.43 -2.49 16.16
N VAL A 168 -3.53 -3.79 15.87
CA VAL A 168 -3.34 -4.88 16.83
C VAL A 168 -2.07 -5.64 16.49
N ALA A 169 -1.14 -5.72 17.44
CA ALA A 169 0.05 -6.54 17.33
C ALA A 169 -0.21 -7.96 17.87
N THR A 170 0.27 -8.98 17.16
CA THR A 170 0.04 -10.39 17.48
C THR A 170 1.32 -11.23 17.39
N ALA A 171 1.40 -12.27 18.22
CA ALA A 171 2.55 -13.17 18.21
C ALA A 171 2.48 -14.21 17.09
N ASN A 172 1.27 -14.58 16.64
CA ASN A 172 1.04 -15.72 15.76
C ASN A 172 -0.03 -15.43 14.69
N LEU A 173 0.26 -14.58 13.70
CA LEU A 173 -0.62 -14.32 12.53
C LEU A 173 -2.09 -14.06 12.93
N GLY A 174 -2.32 -13.02 13.73
CA GLY A 174 -3.67 -12.69 14.23
C GLY A 174 -4.05 -13.41 15.53
N GLN A 175 -3.23 -14.35 16.00
CA GLN A 175 -3.41 -15.03 17.29
C GLN A 175 -2.47 -14.45 18.36
N ASP A 176 -2.94 -14.48 19.60
CA ASP A 176 -2.22 -14.02 20.79
C ASP A 176 -1.83 -12.54 20.70
N GLU A 177 -2.79 -11.67 21.05
CA GLU A 177 -2.58 -10.21 21.10
C GLU A 177 -1.41 -9.88 22.06
N ILE A 178 -0.43 -9.17 21.53
CA ILE A 178 0.70 -8.59 22.27
C ILE A 178 0.30 -7.23 22.85
N GLY A 179 -0.45 -6.45 22.08
CA GLY A 179 -0.95 -5.13 22.45
C GLY A 179 -1.65 -4.47 21.26
N SER A 180 -2.28 -3.33 21.50
CA SER A 180 -2.94 -2.55 20.45
C SER A 180 -2.83 -1.05 20.68
N MET A 181 -2.88 -0.31 19.58
CA MET A 181 -2.86 1.16 19.57
C MET A 181 -3.96 1.68 18.65
N THR A 182 -4.54 2.83 19.01
CA THR A 182 -5.54 3.52 18.19
C THR A 182 -4.92 4.73 17.53
N PHE A 183 -5.08 4.83 16.21
CA PHE A 183 -4.60 5.93 15.39
C PHE A 183 -5.80 6.74 14.91
N GLU A 184 -5.86 8.00 15.34
CA GLU A 184 -6.83 8.95 14.86
C GLU A 184 -6.56 9.28 13.39
N LEU A 185 -7.62 9.34 12.59
CA LEU A 185 -7.51 9.75 11.20
C LEU A 185 -7.19 11.24 11.13
N GLN A 186 -6.15 11.59 10.38
CA GLN A 186 -5.86 12.99 10.12
C GLN A 186 -7.02 13.58 9.32
N LYS A 187 -7.76 14.51 9.93
CA LYS A 187 -8.78 15.28 9.23
C LYS A 187 -8.08 16.14 8.18
N VAL A 188 -8.15 15.70 6.94
CA VAL A 188 -7.93 16.60 5.82
C VAL A 188 -9.13 17.54 5.82
N GLU A 189 -8.91 18.83 6.07
CA GLU A 189 -9.94 19.82 5.81
C GLU A 189 -10.33 19.68 4.34
N THR A 190 -11.56 19.22 4.11
CA THR A 190 -12.12 19.05 2.79
C THR A 190 -12.40 20.43 2.18
N THR A 191 -11.36 21.17 1.83
CA THR A 191 -11.37 21.86 0.54
C THR A 191 -11.22 20.75 -0.49
N ALA A 192 -12.33 20.09 -0.82
CA ALA A 192 -12.44 19.33 -2.06
C ALA A 192 -12.38 20.33 -3.21
N GLU A 193 -11.18 20.85 -3.43
CA GLU A 193 -10.76 21.31 -4.73
C GLU A 193 -10.65 20.02 -5.57
N PRO A 194 -11.49 19.86 -6.60
CA PRO A 194 -11.53 18.63 -7.40
C PRO A 194 -10.13 18.27 -7.89
N VAL A 195 -9.80 16.98 -7.99
CA VAL A 195 -8.44 16.44 -8.30
C VAL A 195 -7.75 17.10 -9.51
N PHE A 196 -8.50 17.76 -10.41
CA PHE A 196 -7.93 18.56 -11.51
C PHE A 196 -7.32 19.90 -11.07
N GLU A 197 -7.70 20.45 -9.91
CA GLU A 197 -7.15 21.67 -9.31
C GLU A 197 -5.79 21.43 -8.64
N SER A 198 -5.33 20.19 -8.49
CA SER A 198 -3.96 19.89 -8.01
C SER A 198 -3.02 19.36 -9.09
N ASP A 199 -3.55 18.86 -10.21
CA ASP A 199 -2.72 18.40 -11.34
C ASP A 199 -2.37 19.55 -12.31
N PRO A 200 -1.08 19.90 -12.47
CA PRO A 200 -0.68 21.05 -13.28
C PRO A 200 -0.96 20.88 -14.78
N VAL A 201 -1.07 19.64 -15.28
CA VAL A 201 -1.41 19.37 -16.68
C VAL A 201 -2.90 19.55 -16.90
N ALA A 202 -3.73 19.03 -16.01
CA ALA A 202 -5.18 19.23 -16.06
C ALA A 202 -5.54 20.71 -15.98
N GLN A 203 -4.95 21.44 -15.03
CA GLN A 203 -5.11 22.89 -14.91
C GLN A 203 -4.70 23.64 -16.18
N LYS A 204 -3.60 23.23 -16.84
CA LYS A 204 -3.11 23.90 -18.06
C LYS A 204 -4.14 23.78 -19.19
N PHE A 205 -4.76 22.62 -19.37
CA PHE A 205 -5.82 22.44 -20.37
C PHE A 205 -7.10 23.16 -19.98
N THR A 206 -7.58 23.04 -18.73
CA THR A 206 -8.84 23.69 -18.31
C THR A 206 -8.73 25.21 -18.32
N THR A 207 -7.61 25.79 -17.90
CA THR A 207 -7.34 27.23 -17.99
C THR A 207 -7.39 27.72 -19.44
N ALA A 208 -6.85 26.93 -20.38
CA ALA A 208 -6.94 27.25 -21.79
C ALA A 208 -8.38 27.19 -22.30
N LEU A 209 -9.15 26.16 -21.93
CA LEU A 209 -10.57 26.04 -22.29
C LEU A 209 -11.39 27.22 -21.74
N ASP A 210 -11.18 27.60 -20.48
CA ASP A 210 -11.81 28.77 -19.86
C ASP A 210 -11.46 30.06 -20.60
N SER A 211 -10.18 30.26 -20.94
CA SER A 211 -9.72 31.47 -21.67
C SER A 211 -10.32 31.60 -23.08
N LEU A 212 -10.65 30.46 -23.68
CA LEU A 212 -11.26 30.37 -25.01
C LEU A 212 -12.80 30.38 -24.96
N GLY A 213 -13.39 30.34 -23.76
CA GLY A 213 -14.84 30.23 -23.57
C GLY A 213 -15.40 28.90 -24.10
N ILE A 214 -14.61 27.84 -24.07
CA ILE A 214 -15.01 26.49 -24.48
C ILE A 214 -15.64 25.78 -23.28
N GLU A 215 -16.85 25.25 -23.44
CA GLU A 215 -17.54 24.55 -22.36
C GLU A 215 -16.88 23.20 -22.10
N TYR A 216 -16.74 22.84 -20.82
CA TYR A 216 -16.23 21.52 -20.44
C TYR A 216 -16.85 21.04 -19.12
N THR A 217 -16.80 19.72 -18.90
CA THR A 217 -17.03 19.17 -17.56
C THR A 217 -15.70 19.07 -16.83
N PRO A 218 -15.67 19.33 -15.51
CA PRO A 218 -14.53 19.03 -14.65
C PRO A 218 -13.82 17.70 -15.00
N PRO A 219 -12.50 17.70 -15.21
CA PRO A 219 -11.76 16.45 -15.40
C PRO A 219 -11.87 15.54 -14.18
N VAL A 220 -12.25 14.28 -14.41
CA VAL A 220 -12.40 13.24 -13.37
C VAL A 220 -11.36 12.16 -13.62
N ARG A 221 -10.58 11.80 -12.59
CA ARG A 221 -9.56 10.75 -12.71
C ARG A 221 -10.20 9.42 -13.12
N ALA A 222 -9.62 8.75 -14.10
CA ALA A 222 -10.16 7.53 -14.70
C ALA A 222 -9.08 6.46 -14.88
N GLU A 223 -9.51 5.21 -15.05
CA GLU A 223 -8.60 4.10 -15.35
C GLU A 223 -7.86 4.34 -16.68
N VAL A 224 -6.54 4.18 -16.66
CA VAL A 224 -5.67 4.37 -17.84
C VAL A 224 -5.93 3.35 -18.94
N GLY A 225 -6.47 2.17 -18.60
CA GLY A 225 -6.81 1.13 -19.57
C GLY A 225 -5.62 0.75 -20.47
N LEU A 226 -5.87 0.60 -21.77
CA LEU A 226 -4.85 0.27 -22.77
C LEU A 226 -4.14 1.49 -23.36
N SER A 227 -4.30 2.69 -22.78
CA SER A 227 -3.70 3.90 -23.35
C SER A 227 -2.19 3.96 -23.20
N GLY A 228 -1.59 3.19 -22.28
CA GLY A 228 -0.18 3.33 -21.92
C GLY A 228 0.14 4.62 -21.15
N ALA A 229 -0.89 5.39 -20.79
CA ALA A 229 -0.75 6.54 -19.90
C ALA A 229 -0.46 6.07 -18.47
N ARG A 230 0.31 6.86 -17.73
CA ARG A 230 0.42 6.71 -16.26
C ARG A 230 -0.76 7.36 -15.54
N MET A 231 -1.45 8.28 -16.18
CA MET A 231 -2.58 8.99 -15.61
C MET A 231 -3.57 9.38 -16.70
N ARG A 232 -4.87 9.23 -16.40
CA ARG A 232 -5.96 9.62 -17.29
C ARG A 232 -7.04 10.37 -16.53
N PHE A 233 -7.60 11.37 -17.19
CA PHE A 233 -8.81 12.06 -16.77
C PHE A 233 -9.87 11.98 -17.86
N ASP A 234 -11.10 11.63 -17.49
CA ASP A 234 -12.26 11.71 -18.35
C ASP A 234 -12.94 13.07 -18.17
N MET A 235 -13.37 13.65 -19.29
CA MET A 235 -14.11 14.91 -19.31
C MET A 235 -14.97 14.98 -20.58
N ALA A 236 -15.81 16.00 -20.67
CA ALA A 236 -16.44 16.39 -21.92
C ALA A 236 -15.99 17.78 -22.32
N VAL A 237 -15.85 18.02 -23.62
CA VAL A 237 -15.58 19.33 -24.23
C VAL A 237 -16.70 19.61 -25.22
N ASN A 238 -17.40 20.75 -25.07
CA ASN A 238 -18.63 21.09 -25.79
C ASN A 238 -19.69 19.96 -25.78
N GLY A 239 -19.77 19.21 -24.69
CA GLY A 239 -20.70 18.08 -24.52
C GLY A 239 -20.26 16.77 -25.20
N TYR A 240 -19.07 16.72 -25.79
CA TYR A 240 -18.51 15.53 -26.42
C TYR A 240 -17.42 14.87 -25.58
N ASP A 241 -17.35 13.55 -25.60
CA ASP A 241 -16.34 12.76 -24.89
C ASP A 241 -14.92 13.23 -25.24
N ALA A 242 -14.16 13.51 -24.18
CA ALA A 242 -12.79 13.98 -24.23
C ALA A 242 -12.03 13.40 -23.03
N GLY A 243 -10.73 13.63 -23.00
CA GLY A 243 -9.92 13.15 -21.89
C GLY A 243 -8.49 13.66 -21.93
N ILE A 244 -7.84 13.67 -20.78
CA ILE A 244 -6.44 14.06 -20.65
C ILE A 244 -5.65 12.80 -20.33
N ASN A 245 -4.64 12.48 -21.14
CA ASN A 245 -3.72 11.38 -20.88
C ASN A 245 -2.33 11.95 -20.59
N VAL A 246 -1.68 11.46 -19.54
CA VAL A 246 -0.30 11.80 -19.18
C VAL A 246 0.53 10.52 -19.23
N PHE A 247 1.64 10.56 -19.97
CA PHE A 247 2.53 9.45 -20.22
C PHE A 247 3.76 9.49 -19.29
N GLY A 248 4.46 8.37 -19.17
CA GLY A 248 5.68 8.26 -18.37
C GLY A 248 6.87 9.00 -19.00
N ASP A 249 6.91 9.03 -20.34
CA ASP A 249 7.98 9.62 -21.12
C ASP A 249 7.50 9.98 -22.55
N GLY A 250 8.41 10.59 -23.32
CA GLY A 250 8.15 10.98 -24.71
C GLY A 250 8.02 9.80 -25.69
N GLU A 251 8.57 8.63 -25.37
CA GLU A 251 8.43 7.44 -26.23
C GLU A 251 7.02 6.87 -26.14
N ALA A 252 6.49 6.72 -24.91
CA ALA A 252 5.13 6.31 -24.66
C ALA A 252 4.11 7.28 -25.28
N LEU A 253 4.36 8.60 -25.15
CA LEU A 253 3.55 9.62 -25.83
C LEU A 253 3.57 9.42 -27.36
N ALA A 254 4.75 9.26 -27.96
CA ALA A 254 4.89 9.12 -29.41
C ALA A 254 4.18 7.85 -29.94
N VAL A 255 4.31 6.71 -29.24
CA VAL A 255 3.62 5.46 -29.57
C VAL A 255 2.10 5.66 -29.52
N TRP A 256 1.60 6.33 -28.48
CA TRP A 256 0.17 6.62 -28.38
C TRP A 256 -0.31 7.56 -29.50
N GLN A 257 0.45 8.61 -29.82
CA GLN A 257 0.11 9.55 -30.89
C GLN A 257 0.05 8.86 -32.25
N GLU A 258 1.02 7.99 -32.57
CA GLU A 258 1.02 7.21 -33.81
C GLU A 258 -0.23 6.32 -33.89
N ALA A 259 -0.58 5.64 -32.80
CA ALA A 259 -1.80 4.86 -32.73
C ALA A 259 -3.04 5.74 -32.92
N SER A 260 -3.14 6.87 -32.22
CA SER A 260 -4.28 7.80 -32.32
C SER A 260 -4.45 8.32 -33.75
N ASP A 261 -3.37 8.79 -34.38
CA ASP A 261 -3.36 9.29 -35.76
C ASP A 261 -3.82 8.19 -36.75
N SER A 262 -3.40 6.94 -36.54
CA SER A 262 -3.82 5.80 -37.38
C SER A 262 -5.32 5.52 -37.31
N PHE A 263 -5.99 5.89 -36.21
CA PHE A 263 -7.43 5.79 -36.02
C PHE A 263 -8.19 7.08 -36.34
N GLY A 264 -7.50 8.11 -36.86
CA GLY A 264 -8.10 9.41 -37.17
C GLY A 264 -8.38 10.26 -35.93
N GLY A 265 -7.54 10.12 -34.91
CA GLY A 265 -7.67 10.85 -33.66
C GLY A 265 -7.37 12.34 -33.80
N VAL A 266 -8.14 13.17 -33.08
CA VAL A 266 -7.93 14.59 -32.83
C VAL A 266 -7.47 14.78 -31.39
N HIS A 267 -6.30 15.38 -31.21
CA HIS A 267 -5.74 15.68 -29.89
C HIS A 267 -4.84 16.91 -29.92
N VAL A 268 -4.64 17.49 -28.73
CA VAL A 268 -3.65 18.54 -28.48
C VAL A 268 -2.56 17.96 -27.61
N ALA A 269 -1.32 17.96 -28.10
CA ALA A 269 -0.16 17.43 -27.40
C ALA A 269 0.65 18.52 -26.69
N LEU A 270 1.14 18.19 -25.50
CA LEU A 270 2.11 18.94 -24.69
C LEU A 270 3.37 18.08 -24.54
N PRO A 271 4.35 18.20 -25.46
CA PRO A 271 5.55 17.35 -25.44
C PRO A 271 6.42 17.56 -24.19
N ASP A 272 6.40 18.76 -23.61
CA ASP A 272 7.12 19.12 -22.38
C ASP A 272 6.56 18.45 -21.13
N ALA A 273 5.25 18.16 -21.13
CA ALA A 273 4.54 17.52 -20.03
C ALA A 273 4.23 16.04 -20.29
N TYR A 274 4.64 15.50 -21.44
CA TYR A 274 4.26 14.17 -21.93
C TYR A 274 2.75 13.93 -21.83
N ALA A 275 1.94 14.88 -22.28
CA ALA A 275 0.49 14.84 -22.09
C ALA A 275 -0.29 15.18 -23.36
N VAL A 276 -1.52 14.70 -23.44
CA VAL A 276 -2.45 15.02 -24.52
C VAL A 276 -3.85 15.31 -23.97
N LEU A 277 -4.52 16.29 -24.56
CA LEU A 277 -5.98 16.41 -24.49
C LEU A 277 -6.56 15.74 -25.74
N THR A 278 -7.23 14.61 -25.55
CA THR A 278 -7.95 13.89 -26.59
C THR A 278 -9.33 14.50 -26.77
N LEU A 279 -9.70 14.78 -28.01
CA LEU A 279 -11.00 15.38 -28.40
C LEU A 279 -11.82 14.39 -29.24
N ASN A 280 -11.60 13.08 -29.02
CA ASN A 280 -11.95 11.98 -29.91
C ASN A 280 -13.40 11.47 -29.77
N SER A 281 -14.37 12.36 -29.91
CA SER A 281 -15.75 11.92 -30.12
C SER A 281 -16.06 11.71 -31.59
N SER A 282 -16.51 10.50 -31.95
CA SER A 282 -17.03 10.21 -33.29
C SER A 282 -18.23 11.09 -33.67
N GLU A 283 -18.98 11.59 -32.68
CA GLU A 283 -20.13 12.49 -32.87
C GLU A 283 -19.71 13.98 -32.94
N GLY A 284 -18.55 14.33 -32.38
CA GLY A 284 -18.05 15.70 -32.24
C GLY A 284 -16.85 16.08 -33.12
N ILE A 285 -16.37 15.18 -33.99
CA ILE A 285 -15.06 15.30 -34.64
C ILE A 285 -14.85 16.61 -35.44
N ALA A 286 -15.90 17.16 -36.06
CA ALA A 286 -15.82 18.44 -36.76
C ALA A 286 -15.63 19.63 -35.80
N ASP A 287 -16.23 19.57 -34.60
CA ASP A 287 -16.00 20.55 -33.55
C ASP A 287 -14.59 20.40 -32.99
N SER A 288 -14.17 19.16 -32.72
CA SER A 288 -12.82 18.83 -32.24
C SER A 288 -11.73 19.37 -33.17
N ALA A 289 -11.83 19.13 -34.48
CA ALA A 289 -10.88 19.64 -35.47
C ALA A 289 -10.84 21.18 -35.52
N ARG A 290 -11.98 21.83 -35.27
CA ARG A 290 -12.08 23.30 -35.22
C ARG A 290 -11.40 23.89 -33.98
N ILE A 291 -11.57 23.27 -32.81
CA ILE A 291 -11.06 23.81 -31.54
C ILE A 291 -9.63 23.39 -31.21
N ALA A 292 -9.16 22.23 -31.72
CA ALA A 292 -7.83 21.72 -31.39
C ALA A 292 -6.70 22.72 -31.69
N PRO A 293 -6.65 23.43 -32.83
CA PRO A 293 -5.62 24.44 -33.09
C PRO A 293 -5.66 25.62 -32.11
N MET A 294 -6.86 26.05 -31.71
CA MET A 294 -7.05 27.15 -30.75
C MET A 294 -6.53 26.77 -29.37
N ILE A 295 -6.86 25.55 -28.92
CA ILE A 295 -6.39 25.02 -27.64
C ILE A 295 -4.88 24.84 -27.69
N ALA A 296 -4.32 24.28 -28.78
CA ALA A 296 -2.88 24.12 -28.95
C ALA A 296 -2.13 25.45 -28.85
N GLU A 297 -2.63 26.51 -29.48
CA GLU A 297 -2.05 27.85 -29.35
C GLU A 297 -2.09 28.35 -27.90
N ALA A 298 -3.23 28.19 -27.21
CA ALA A 298 -3.41 28.65 -25.83
C ALA A 298 -2.51 27.91 -24.82
N VAL A 299 -2.25 26.61 -25.02
CA VAL A 299 -1.40 25.82 -24.12
C VAL A 299 0.08 25.78 -24.53
N GLY A 300 0.44 26.37 -25.68
CA GLY A 300 1.78 26.24 -26.26
C GLY A 300 2.10 24.81 -26.73
N GLY A 301 1.09 24.08 -27.18
CA GLY A 301 1.17 22.69 -27.63
C GLY A 301 1.10 22.54 -29.15
N THR A 302 0.79 21.32 -29.60
CA THR A 302 0.59 21.00 -31.03
C THR A 302 -0.75 20.29 -31.24
N ALA A 303 -1.53 20.74 -32.22
CA ALA A 303 -2.77 20.09 -32.61
C ALA A 303 -2.50 18.97 -33.64
N HIS A 304 -3.22 17.86 -33.50
CA HIS A 304 -3.20 16.70 -34.39
C HIS A 304 -4.64 16.39 -34.84
N GLY A 305 -4.80 15.80 -36.03
CA GLY A 305 -6.11 15.40 -36.57
C GLY A 305 -7.00 16.54 -37.06
N ALA A 306 -6.49 17.78 -37.14
CA ALA A 306 -7.18 18.96 -37.66
C ALA A 306 -6.99 19.16 -39.17
#